data_AF-A0A843DFU9-F1
#
_entry.id   AF-A0A843DFU9-F1
#
_cell.length_a   1.000
_cell.length_b   1.000
_cell.length_c   1.000
_cell.angle_alpha   90.00
_cell.angle_beta   90.00
_cell.angle_gamma   90.00
#
_symmetry.space_group_name_H-M   'P 1'
#
loop_
_entity.id
_entity.type
_entity.pdbx_description
1 polymer ?
#
loop_
_entity_poly.entity_id
_entity_poly.type
_entity_poly.pdbx_seq_one_letter_code
_entity_poly.pdbx_strand_id
1 'polypeptide(L)'
;FEMLKYLGIGVVIGILVGILLAVLCKDKIRSMALLGGFVGFVLAVPVAMITVGFQFSGILAILLFICVSPVLGLVVSFLFTSVLTRILARFSKHPMKLNKWFQRAQILGSGFQAMSLGGNDAQNAMGMIFAILVSAGFLSSGDDLPLWVILTSALAITLGILSGGWKVIKKLGSGITRIMPYQGFSAAVSGGAVLSFMTMFGVPVSTTHCAAGSVMGTGVTRGVGAVNWRTVRQMVTAWVITIPCAGVVSFVAYLLISLIFGL
;
A
#
# COMPACT_ATOMS: atom_id res chain seq x y z
N PHE A 1 -19.57 17.04 2.14
CA PHE A 1 -20.27 16.76 3.41
C PHE A 1 -20.54 15.28 3.63
N GLU A 2 -21.07 14.53 2.65
CA GLU A 2 -21.35 13.08 2.81
C GLU A 2 -20.11 12.24 3.16
N MET A 3 -18.98 12.44 2.48
CA MET A 3 -17.74 11.70 2.82
C MET A 3 -17.28 11.91 4.27
N LEU A 4 -17.34 13.15 4.77
CA LEU A 4 -16.97 13.45 6.16
C LEU A 4 -17.86 12.70 7.16
N LYS A 5 -19.13 12.43 6.81
CA LYS A 5 -20.01 11.60 7.62
C LYS A 5 -19.52 10.16 7.67
N TYR A 6 -19.20 9.54 6.53
CA TYR A 6 -18.66 8.17 6.48
C TYR A 6 -17.35 8.05 7.25
N LEU A 7 -16.42 8.99 7.06
CA LEU A 7 -15.15 9.01 7.79
C LEU A 7 -15.37 9.21 9.29
N GLY A 8 -16.27 10.11 9.68
CA GLY A 8 -16.64 10.34 11.08
C GLY A 8 -17.28 9.12 11.73
N ILE A 9 -18.22 8.46 11.05
CA ILE A 9 -18.84 7.20 11.50
C ILE A 9 -17.76 6.12 11.68
N GLY A 10 -16.84 5.99 10.73
CA GLY A 10 -15.71 5.08 10.81
C GLY A 10 -14.84 5.30 12.05
N VAL A 11 -14.50 6.57 12.32
CA VAL A 11 -13.74 6.95 13.52
C VAL A 11 -14.49 6.59 14.80
N VAL A 12 -15.79 6.91 14.89
CA VAL A 12 -16.60 6.63 16.07
C VAL A 12 -16.70 5.13 16.33
N ILE A 13 -17.04 4.35 15.31
CA ILE A 13 -17.10 2.88 15.42
C ILE A 13 -15.72 2.33 15.81
N GLY A 14 -14.66 2.83 15.19
CA GLY A 14 -13.28 2.46 15.51
C GLY A 14 -12.91 2.74 16.97
N ILE A 15 -13.27 3.91 17.50
CA ILE A 15 -13.07 4.28 18.91
C ILE A 15 -13.83 3.31 19.82
N LEU A 16 -15.10 3.03 19.53
CA LEU A 16 -15.92 2.13 20.34
C LEU A 16 -15.34 0.71 20.38
N VAL A 17 -14.93 0.18 19.22
CA VAL A 17 -14.25 -1.12 19.13
C VAL A 17 -12.91 -1.10 19.87
N GLY A 18 -12.14 -0.03 19.73
CA GLY A 18 -10.87 0.14 20.44
C GLY A 18 -11.03 0.17 21.96
N ILE A 19 -12.04 0.87 22.47
CA ILE A 19 -12.39 0.88 23.90
C ILE A 19 -12.80 -0.52 24.36
N LEU A 20 -13.68 -1.19 23.61
CA LEU A 20 -14.13 -2.55 23.92
C LEU A 20 -12.94 -3.52 24.02
N LEU A 21 -12.02 -3.48 23.04
CA LEU A 21 -10.81 -4.30 23.06
C LEU A 21 -9.91 -3.97 24.24
N ALA A 22 -9.73 -2.68 24.59
CA ALA A 22 -8.97 -2.30 25.78
C ALA A 22 -9.57 -2.88 27.06
N VAL A 23 -10.89 -2.87 27.21
CA VAL A 23 -11.57 -3.45 28.39
C VAL A 23 -11.36 -4.97 28.42
N LEU A 24 -11.54 -5.65 27.29
CA LEU A 24 -11.40 -7.11 27.20
C LEU A 24 -9.95 -7.58 27.42
N CYS A 25 -8.98 -6.85 26.88
CA CYS A 25 -7.55 -7.18 26.98
C CYS A 25 -6.87 -6.60 28.23
N LYS A 26 -7.60 -5.84 29.06
CA LYS A 26 -7.06 -5.10 30.22
C LYS A 26 -5.91 -4.16 29.87
N ASP A 27 -6.00 -3.52 28.71
CA ASP A 27 -5.03 -2.57 28.17
C ASP A 27 -5.45 -1.12 28.42
N LYS A 28 -4.54 -0.17 28.14
CA LYS A 28 -4.81 1.27 28.29
C LYS A 28 -5.88 1.75 27.31
N ILE A 29 -7.06 2.09 27.84
CA ILE A 29 -8.24 2.56 27.09
C ILE A 29 -7.90 3.71 26.14
N ARG A 30 -7.20 4.75 26.60
CA ARG A 30 -6.85 5.92 25.78
C ARG A 30 -6.05 5.54 24.53
N SER A 31 -5.09 4.63 24.67
CA SER A 31 -4.22 4.22 23.57
C SER A 31 -4.99 3.38 22.54
N MET A 32 -5.82 2.43 23.00
CA MET A 32 -6.61 1.58 22.10
C MET A 32 -7.77 2.34 21.44
N ALA A 33 -8.37 3.31 22.13
CA ALA A 33 -9.39 4.19 21.54
C ALA A 33 -8.82 5.01 20.37
N LEU A 34 -7.65 5.62 20.55
CA LEU A 34 -6.98 6.39 19.49
C LEU A 34 -6.59 5.51 18.30
N LEU A 35 -6.03 4.33 18.58
CA LEU A 35 -5.64 3.38 17.54
C LEU A 35 -6.88 2.84 16.80
N GLY A 36 -7.93 2.51 17.54
CA GLY A 36 -9.22 2.10 16.99
C GLY A 36 -9.83 3.18 16.09
N GLY A 37 -9.85 4.44 16.52
CA GLY A 37 -10.32 5.55 15.72
C GLY A 37 -9.54 5.74 14.41
N PHE A 38 -8.21 5.60 14.46
CA PHE A 38 -7.36 5.67 13.26
C PHE A 38 -7.61 4.51 12.30
N VAL A 39 -7.70 3.27 12.81
CA VAL A 39 -8.03 2.10 11.97
C VAL A 39 -9.43 2.22 11.39
N GLY A 40 -10.40 2.70 12.18
CA GLY A 40 -11.77 2.96 11.74
C GLY A 40 -11.85 4.00 10.63
N PHE A 41 -11.09 5.09 10.73
CA PHE A 41 -10.92 6.08 9.67
C PHE A 41 -10.42 5.44 8.37
N VAL A 42 -9.33 4.68 8.45
CA VAL A 42 -8.70 4.01 7.31
C VAL A 42 -9.68 3.07 6.61
N LEU A 43 -10.45 2.30 7.37
CA LEU A 43 -11.43 1.35 6.82
C LEU A 43 -12.66 2.02 6.23
N ALA A 44 -13.02 3.21 6.71
CA ALA A 44 -14.11 3.99 6.13
C ALA A 44 -13.75 4.62 4.79
N VAL A 45 -12.47 4.85 4.47
CA VAL A 45 -12.02 5.40 3.19
C VAL A 45 -12.53 4.58 1.98
N PRO A 46 -12.23 3.27 1.84
CA PRO A 46 -12.73 2.50 0.70
C PRO A 46 -14.26 2.40 0.66
N VAL A 47 -14.92 2.35 1.83
CA VAL A 47 -16.39 2.34 1.90
C VAL A 47 -16.97 3.64 1.36
N ALA A 48 -16.42 4.79 1.78
CA ALA A 48 -16.83 6.11 1.32
C ALA A 48 -16.59 6.30 -0.19
N MET A 49 -15.51 5.72 -0.73
CA MET A 49 -15.23 5.75 -2.17
C MET A 49 -16.30 4.99 -2.97
N ILE A 50 -16.74 3.81 -2.48
CA ILE A 50 -17.79 3.03 -3.14
C ILE A 50 -19.15 3.73 -3.05
N THR A 51 -19.51 4.26 -1.88
CA THR A 51 -20.86 4.78 -1.63
C THR A 51 -21.07 6.21 -2.15
N VAL A 52 -20.07 7.06 -2.05
CA VAL A 52 -20.15 8.48 -2.42
C VAL A 52 -19.53 8.74 -3.81
N GLY A 53 -18.73 7.81 -4.34
CA GLY A 53 -18.04 7.98 -5.63
C GLY A 53 -16.98 9.08 -5.62
N PHE A 54 -16.56 9.55 -4.44
CA PHE A 54 -15.60 10.65 -4.35
C PHE A 54 -14.19 10.18 -4.69
N GLN A 55 -13.56 10.88 -5.64
CA GLN A 55 -12.18 10.65 -6.03
C GLN A 55 -11.25 11.57 -5.24
N PHE A 56 -10.36 10.98 -4.44
CA PHE A 56 -9.29 11.72 -3.81
C PHE A 56 -8.27 12.13 -4.89
N SER A 57 -8.10 13.44 -5.09
CA SER A 57 -7.17 13.98 -6.08
C SER A 57 -6.14 14.91 -5.45
N GLY A 58 -5.04 15.13 -6.17
CA GLY A 58 -3.98 16.06 -5.83
C GLY A 58 -3.07 15.60 -4.69
N ILE A 59 -2.28 16.55 -4.18
CA ILE A 59 -1.25 16.32 -3.16
C ILE A 59 -1.85 15.77 -1.86
N LEU A 60 -3.06 16.24 -1.49
CA LEU A 60 -3.73 15.78 -0.27
C LEU A 60 -4.03 14.28 -0.33
N ALA A 61 -4.43 13.76 -1.50
CA ALA A 61 -4.63 12.33 -1.70
C ALA A 61 -3.33 11.56 -1.47
N ILE A 62 -2.23 12.01 -2.07
CA ILE A 62 -0.92 11.35 -1.94
C ILE A 62 -0.49 11.29 -0.46
N LEU A 63 -0.58 12.41 0.25
CA LEU A 63 -0.21 12.48 1.67
C LEU A 63 -1.09 11.61 2.56
N LEU A 64 -2.40 11.57 2.29
CA LEU A 64 -3.35 10.74 3.00
C LEU A 64 -3.05 9.25 2.78
N PHE A 65 -2.88 8.83 1.53
CA PHE A 65 -2.71 7.43 1.17
C PHE A 65 -1.34 6.85 1.52
N ILE A 66 -0.33 7.68 1.78
CA ILE A 66 0.92 7.26 2.45
C ILE A 66 0.63 6.67 3.84
N CYS A 67 -0.31 7.24 4.58
CA CYS A 67 -0.68 6.76 5.92
C CYS A 67 -1.75 5.67 5.90
N VAL A 68 -2.69 5.74 4.97
CA VAL A 68 -3.83 4.81 4.85
C VAL A 68 -3.39 3.45 4.29
N SER A 69 -2.51 3.44 3.27
CA SER A 69 -2.10 2.21 2.57
C SER A 69 -1.42 1.14 3.43
N PRO A 70 -0.49 1.41 4.36
CA PRO A 70 0.10 0.36 5.18
C PRO A 70 -0.92 -0.27 6.13
N VAL A 71 -1.87 0.52 6.63
CA VAL A 71 -2.92 0.03 7.52
C VAL A 71 -3.94 -0.79 6.75
N LEU A 72 -4.39 -0.35 5.57
CA LEU A 72 -5.25 -1.15 4.71
C LEU A 72 -4.59 -2.48 4.34
N GLY A 73 -3.33 -2.44 3.89
CA GLY A 73 -2.56 -3.64 3.58
C GLY A 73 -2.49 -4.60 4.77
N LEU A 74 -2.24 -4.07 5.98
CA LEU A 74 -2.18 -4.85 7.22
C LEU A 74 -3.53 -5.48 7.55
N VAL A 75 -4.61 -4.71 7.58
CA VAL A 75 -5.94 -5.21 7.98
C VAL A 75 -6.45 -6.25 6.99
N VAL A 76 -6.43 -5.94 5.69
CA VAL A 76 -6.91 -6.86 4.65
C VAL A 76 -6.11 -8.16 4.68
N SER A 77 -4.78 -8.08 4.82
CA SER A 77 -3.93 -9.26 4.83
C SER A 77 -4.04 -10.05 6.13
N PHE A 78 -4.22 -9.39 7.28
CA PHE A 78 -4.51 -10.05 8.54
C PHE A 78 -5.82 -10.84 8.48
N LEU A 79 -6.90 -10.22 7.98
CA LEU A 79 -8.20 -10.87 7.82
C LEU A 79 -8.12 -12.05 6.84
N PHE A 80 -7.51 -11.83 5.67
CA PHE A 80 -7.35 -12.87 4.66
C PHE A 80 -6.53 -14.05 5.17
N THR A 81 -5.39 -13.78 5.83
CA THR A 81 -4.56 -14.84 6.44
C THR A 81 -5.31 -15.56 7.56
N SER A 82 -6.08 -14.85 8.39
CA SER A 82 -6.85 -15.44 9.49
C SER A 82 -7.95 -16.38 8.99
N VAL A 83 -8.67 -15.99 7.93
CA VAL A 83 -9.67 -16.84 7.29
C VAL A 83 -8.99 -18.03 6.61
N LEU A 84 -7.92 -17.79 5.85
CA LEU A 84 -7.17 -18.82 5.16
C LEU A 84 -6.66 -19.88 6.14
N THR A 85 -6.00 -19.47 7.23
CA THR A 85 -5.48 -20.40 8.25
C THR A 85 -6.59 -21.19 8.95
N ARG A 86 -7.76 -20.60 9.23
CA ARG A 86 -8.92 -21.32 9.78
C ARG A 86 -9.47 -22.37 8.82
N ILE A 87 -9.52 -22.07 7.51
CA ILE A 87 -9.95 -23.03 6.49
C ILE A 87 -8.92 -24.16 6.39
N LEU A 88 -7.63 -23.81 6.30
CA LEU A 88 -6.53 -24.76 6.19
C LEU A 88 -6.37 -25.65 7.42
N ALA A 89 -6.71 -25.15 8.62
CA ALA A 89 -6.73 -25.94 9.85
C ALA A 89 -7.63 -27.20 9.68
N ARG A 90 -8.71 -27.10 8.91
CA ARG A 90 -9.62 -28.23 8.62
C ARG A 90 -8.99 -29.29 7.70
N PHE A 91 -8.00 -28.91 6.88
CA PHE A 91 -7.31 -29.79 5.92
C PHE A 91 -5.90 -30.18 6.35
N SER A 92 -5.53 -29.90 7.62
CA SER A 92 -4.14 -29.98 8.13
C SER A 92 -3.56 -31.38 8.30
N LYS A 93 -4.22 -32.45 7.83
CA LYS A 93 -3.70 -33.81 7.89
C LYS A 93 -2.40 -34.02 7.08
N HIS A 94 -2.05 -33.11 6.16
CA HIS A 94 -0.85 -33.19 5.33
C HIS A 94 -0.10 -31.85 5.16
N PRO A 95 0.64 -31.37 6.19
CA PRO A 95 1.28 -30.06 6.18
C PRO A 95 2.33 -29.90 5.07
N MET A 96 3.07 -30.97 4.71
CA MET A 96 4.08 -30.91 3.65
C MET A 96 3.48 -30.72 2.24
N LYS A 97 2.35 -31.38 1.95
CA LYS A 97 1.65 -31.21 0.67
C LYS A 97 1.11 -29.79 0.54
N LEU A 98 0.52 -29.28 1.62
CA LEU A 98 -0.02 -27.92 1.67
C LEU A 98 1.06 -26.86 1.42
N ASN A 99 2.24 -27.05 2.02
CA ASN A 99 3.37 -26.15 1.82
C ASN A 99 3.83 -26.10 0.34
N LYS A 100 3.93 -27.26 -0.33
CA LYS A 100 4.28 -27.31 -1.77
C LYS A 100 3.23 -26.63 -2.65
N TRP A 101 1.95 -26.78 -2.32
CA TRP A 101 0.87 -26.07 -3.03
C TRP A 101 0.98 -24.56 -2.86
N PHE A 102 1.22 -24.08 -1.63
CA PHE A 102 1.39 -22.64 -1.40
C PHE A 102 2.66 -22.06 -2.02
N GLN A 103 3.76 -22.82 -2.12
CA GLN A 103 4.93 -22.37 -2.87
C GLN A 103 4.60 -22.08 -4.34
N ARG A 104 3.77 -22.93 -4.97
CA ARG A 104 3.30 -22.71 -6.35
C ARG A 104 2.28 -21.58 -6.42
N ALA A 105 1.31 -21.56 -5.53
CA ALA A 105 0.28 -20.51 -5.48
C ALA A 105 0.90 -19.12 -5.23
N GLN A 106 1.97 -19.05 -4.43
CA GLN A 106 2.71 -17.82 -4.18
C GLN A 106 3.28 -17.20 -5.45
N ILE A 107 3.67 -17.99 -6.45
CA ILE A 107 4.13 -17.47 -7.74
C ILE A 107 2.99 -16.72 -8.43
N LEU A 108 1.79 -17.30 -8.48
CA LEU A 108 0.59 -16.65 -9.03
C LEU A 108 0.20 -15.40 -8.23
N GLY A 109 0.23 -15.49 -6.89
CA GLY A 109 -0.06 -14.36 -6.02
C GLY A 109 0.93 -13.22 -6.20
N SER A 110 2.23 -13.54 -6.35
CA SER A 110 3.29 -12.55 -6.61
C SER A 110 3.16 -11.95 -8.00
N GLY A 111 2.73 -12.73 -9.00
CA GLY A 111 2.41 -12.24 -10.35
C GLY A 111 1.24 -11.25 -10.33
N PHE A 112 0.16 -11.58 -9.60
CA PHE A 112 -0.96 -10.66 -9.39
C PHE A 112 -0.51 -9.37 -8.70
N GLN A 113 0.28 -9.48 -7.61
CA GLN A 113 0.83 -8.30 -6.94
C GLN A 113 1.71 -7.45 -7.87
N ALA A 114 2.54 -8.08 -8.71
CA ALA A 114 3.38 -7.39 -9.67
C ALA A 114 2.55 -6.66 -10.75
N MET A 115 1.44 -7.25 -11.21
CA MET A 115 0.50 -6.60 -12.12
C MET A 115 -0.17 -5.39 -11.47
N SER A 116 -0.66 -5.53 -10.23
CA SER A 116 -1.27 -4.42 -9.47
C SER A 116 -0.27 -3.30 -9.20
N LEU A 117 0.99 -3.65 -8.87
CA LEU A 117 2.11 -2.73 -8.70
C LEU A 117 2.37 -1.94 -10.00
N GLY A 118 2.53 -2.65 -11.11
CA GLY A 118 2.76 -2.05 -12.42
C GLY A 118 1.64 -1.11 -12.83
N GLY A 119 0.38 -1.50 -12.61
CA GLY A 119 -0.78 -0.64 -12.91
C GLY A 119 -0.81 0.65 -12.10
N ASN A 120 -0.52 0.60 -10.80
CA ASN A 120 -0.51 1.79 -9.95
C ASN A 120 0.69 2.70 -10.24
N ASP A 121 1.90 2.14 -10.30
CA ASP A 121 3.13 2.92 -10.48
C ASP A 121 3.23 3.50 -11.90
N ALA A 122 2.71 2.79 -12.92
CA ALA A 122 2.64 3.32 -14.27
C ALA A 122 1.74 4.57 -14.33
N GLN A 123 0.62 4.61 -13.61
CA GLN A 123 -0.25 5.79 -13.60
C GLN A 123 0.48 7.04 -13.09
N ASN A 124 1.34 6.88 -12.09
CA ASN A 124 2.14 8.01 -11.57
C ASN A 124 3.14 8.52 -12.62
N ALA A 125 3.86 7.63 -13.31
CA ALA A 125 4.80 8.03 -14.36
C ALA A 125 4.09 8.63 -15.58
N MET A 126 3.03 7.97 -16.05
CA MET A 126 2.21 8.41 -17.18
C MET A 126 1.58 9.78 -16.91
N GLY A 127 1.06 10.01 -15.70
CA GLY A 127 0.45 11.28 -15.30
C GLY A 127 1.45 12.45 -15.33
N MET A 128 2.70 12.22 -14.91
CA MET A 128 3.76 13.23 -14.97
C MET A 128 4.13 13.57 -16.41
N ILE A 129 4.33 12.57 -17.27
CA ILE A 129 4.66 12.78 -18.68
C ILE A 129 3.51 13.49 -19.40
N PHE A 130 2.26 13.09 -19.15
CA PHE A 130 1.07 13.72 -19.71
C PHE A 130 0.96 15.19 -19.29
N ALA A 131 1.18 15.52 -18.00
CA ALA A 131 1.18 16.89 -17.52
C ALA A 131 2.23 17.77 -18.23
N ILE A 132 3.43 17.22 -18.50
CA ILE A 132 4.47 17.93 -19.27
C ILE A 132 4.02 18.18 -20.71
N LEU A 133 3.45 17.17 -21.37
CA LEU A 133 2.96 17.31 -22.75
C LEU A 133 1.82 18.34 -22.86
N VAL A 134 0.92 18.37 -21.89
CA VAL A 134 -0.14 19.38 -21.80
C VAL A 134 0.45 20.76 -21.57
N SER A 135 1.40 20.89 -20.62
CA SER A 135 2.07 22.18 -20.36
C SER A 135 2.88 22.70 -21.55
N ALA A 136 3.39 21.80 -22.39
CA ALA A 136 4.14 22.15 -23.60
C ALA A 136 3.22 22.40 -24.83
N GLY A 137 1.90 22.25 -24.67
CA GLY A 137 0.92 22.48 -25.74
C GLY A 137 0.81 21.34 -26.77
N PHE A 138 1.41 20.18 -26.53
CA PHE A 138 1.30 19.02 -27.42
C PHE A 138 0.01 18.22 -27.23
N LEU A 139 -0.62 18.33 -26.06
CA LEU A 139 -1.88 17.68 -25.71
C LEU A 139 -2.79 18.65 -24.96
N SER A 140 -4.09 18.43 -25.04
CA SER A 140 -5.09 19.08 -24.21
C SER A 140 -5.42 18.22 -23.00
N SER A 141 -5.92 18.82 -21.92
CA SER A 141 -6.29 18.10 -20.68
C SER A 141 -7.39 17.06 -20.85
N GLY A 142 -8.13 17.10 -21.96
CA GLY A 142 -9.18 16.14 -22.30
C GLY A 142 -8.74 15.05 -23.29
N ASP A 143 -7.50 15.09 -23.77
CA ASP A 143 -7.01 14.12 -24.75
C ASP A 143 -6.70 12.77 -24.09
N ASP A 144 -6.88 11.70 -24.85
CA ASP A 144 -6.51 10.36 -24.42
C ASP A 144 -4.99 10.22 -24.24
N LEU A 145 -4.59 9.39 -23.28
CA LEU A 145 -3.19 9.13 -23.01
C LEU A 145 -2.53 8.37 -24.18
N PRO A 146 -1.46 8.91 -24.81
CA PRO A 146 -0.84 8.25 -25.95
C PRO A 146 -0.23 6.89 -25.58
N LEU A 147 -0.41 5.90 -26.45
CA LEU A 147 0.07 4.54 -26.23
C LEU A 147 1.58 4.46 -26.00
N TRP A 148 2.38 5.32 -26.65
CA TRP A 148 3.83 5.37 -26.43
C TRP A 148 4.19 5.80 -24.99
N VAL A 149 3.41 6.67 -24.34
CA VAL A 149 3.62 7.06 -22.94
C VAL A 149 3.40 5.86 -22.02
N ILE A 150 2.37 5.07 -22.32
CA ILE A 150 2.05 3.83 -21.59
C ILE A 150 3.20 2.83 -21.72
N LEU A 151 3.62 2.54 -22.96
CA LEU A 151 4.69 1.57 -23.21
C LEU A 151 6.04 1.99 -22.64
N THR A 152 6.41 3.26 -22.79
CA THR A 152 7.68 3.78 -22.25
C THR A 152 7.70 3.74 -20.73
N SER A 153 6.59 4.12 -20.07
CA SER A 153 6.46 4.03 -18.61
C SER A 153 6.55 2.58 -18.12
N ALA A 154 5.85 1.66 -18.77
CA ALA A 154 5.88 0.24 -18.42
C ALA A 154 7.28 -0.37 -18.61
N LEU A 155 7.97 -0.04 -19.70
CA LEU A 155 9.34 -0.48 -19.96
C LEU A 155 10.32 0.10 -18.95
N ALA A 156 10.23 1.39 -18.64
CA ALA A 156 11.10 2.04 -17.66
C ALA A 156 10.95 1.41 -16.26
N ILE A 157 9.72 1.16 -15.81
CA ILE A 157 9.46 0.47 -14.54
C ILE A 157 10.05 -0.94 -14.55
N THR A 158 9.81 -1.70 -15.63
CA THR A 158 10.31 -3.07 -15.76
C THR A 158 11.84 -3.11 -15.70
N LEU A 159 12.51 -2.24 -16.46
CA LEU A 159 13.97 -2.12 -16.46
C LEU A 159 14.49 -1.71 -15.08
N GLY A 160 13.87 -0.73 -14.42
CA GLY A 160 14.24 -0.31 -13.07
C GLY A 160 14.17 -1.43 -12.04
N ILE A 161 13.12 -2.27 -12.09
CA ILE A 161 12.99 -3.44 -11.22
C ILE A 161 14.13 -4.44 -11.47
N LEU A 162 14.42 -4.74 -12.73
CA LEU A 162 15.48 -5.67 -13.12
C LEU A 162 16.88 -5.18 -12.70
N SER A 163 17.13 -3.87 -12.79
CA SER A 163 18.44 -3.27 -12.49
C SER A 163 18.78 -3.21 -10.99
N GLY A 164 17.83 -3.30 -10.06
CA GLY A 164 18.16 -3.02 -8.65
C GLY A 164 17.15 -3.39 -7.56
N GLY A 165 15.98 -3.96 -7.88
CA GLY A 165 14.91 -4.20 -6.88
C GLY A 165 15.25 -5.21 -5.77
N TRP A 166 16.27 -6.03 -5.98
CA TRP A 166 16.60 -7.21 -5.15
C TRP A 166 16.86 -6.90 -3.67
N LYS A 167 17.56 -5.79 -3.37
CA LYS A 167 17.89 -5.40 -1.99
C LYS A 167 16.63 -5.00 -1.21
N VAL A 168 15.70 -4.30 -1.86
CA VAL A 168 14.43 -3.86 -1.26
C VAL A 168 13.51 -5.05 -1.00
N ILE A 169 13.38 -5.95 -1.98
CA ILE A 169 12.60 -7.19 -1.86
C ILE A 169 13.10 -8.04 -0.68
N LYS A 170 14.42 -8.20 -0.54
CA LYS A 170 15.01 -8.96 0.57
C LYS A 170 14.69 -8.34 1.93
N LYS A 171 14.74 -7.00 2.05
CA LYS A 171 14.46 -6.28 3.29
C LYS A 171 12.97 -6.34 3.66
N LEU A 172 12.06 -6.23 2.69
CA LEU A 172 10.62 -6.40 2.90
C LEU A 172 10.26 -7.85 3.28
N GLY A 173 10.78 -8.83 2.55
CA GLY A 173 10.38 -10.24 2.68
C GLY A 173 10.93 -10.96 3.92
N SER A 174 12.07 -10.54 4.46
CA SER A 174 12.68 -11.20 5.63
C SER A 174 12.92 -10.28 6.83
N GLY A 175 12.90 -8.96 6.61
CA GLY A 175 13.18 -7.98 7.66
C GLY A 175 11.98 -7.70 8.58
N ILE A 176 10.75 -7.86 8.07
CA ILE A 176 9.52 -7.56 8.81
C ILE A 176 9.06 -8.76 9.63
N THR A 177 8.93 -9.93 9.01
CA THR A 177 8.51 -11.17 9.67
C THR A 177 9.07 -12.38 8.93
N ARG A 178 9.15 -13.54 9.59
CA ARG A 178 9.53 -14.79 8.91
C ARG A 178 8.35 -15.31 8.10
N ILE A 179 8.37 -15.04 6.80
CA ILE A 179 7.30 -15.41 5.86
C ILE A 179 7.36 -16.91 5.54
N MET A 180 6.28 -17.63 5.85
CA MET A 180 6.01 -18.97 5.29
C MET A 180 5.29 -18.86 3.94
N PRO A 181 5.33 -19.88 3.05
CA PRO A 181 4.75 -19.78 1.71
C PRO A 181 3.28 -19.34 1.67
N TYR A 182 2.43 -19.82 2.59
CA TYR A 182 1.03 -19.37 2.65
C TYR A 182 0.89 -17.91 3.08
N GLN A 183 1.77 -17.41 3.95
CA GLN A 183 1.83 -16.00 4.33
C GLN A 183 2.33 -15.15 3.16
N GLY A 184 3.31 -15.64 2.40
CA GLY A 184 3.80 -14.99 1.20
C GLY A 184 2.70 -14.85 0.15
N PHE A 185 1.97 -15.94 -0.11
CA PHE A 185 0.78 -15.93 -0.96
C PHE A 185 -0.27 -14.93 -0.46
N SER A 186 -0.60 -14.99 0.84
CA SER A 186 -1.63 -14.14 1.43
C SER A 186 -1.25 -12.65 1.40
N ALA A 187 0.01 -12.31 1.68
CA ALA A 187 0.53 -10.95 1.60
C ALA A 187 0.45 -10.42 0.16
N ALA A 188 0.86 -11.24 -0.82
CA ALA A 188 0.87 -10.85 -2.22
C ALA A 188 -0.54 -10.63 -2.78
N VAL A 189 -1.46 -11.57 -2.52
CA VAL A 189 -2.86 -11.45 -2.97
C VAL A 189 -3.57 -10.28 -2.30
N SER A 190 -3.40 -10.11 -0.98
CA SER A 190 -4.05 -9.01 -0.25
C SER A 190 -3.50 -7.65 -0.68
N GLY A 191 -2.17 -7.53 -0.80
CA GLY A 191 -1.54 -6.30 -1.26
C GLY A 191 -1.94 -5.96 -2.69
N GLY A 192 -1.90 -6.93 -3.60
CA GLY A 192 -2.37 -6.76 -4.97
C GLY A 192 -3.85 -6.36 -5.05
N ALA A 193 -4.72 -6.96 -4.23
CA ALA A 193 -6.14 -6.65 -4.21
C ALA A 193 -6.40 -5.22 -3.73
N VAL A 194 -5.72 -4.77 -2.67
CA VAL A 194 -5.83 -3.38 -2.19
C VAL A 194 -5.34 -2.40 -3.26
N LEU A 195 -4.19 -2.67 -3.89
CA LEU A 195 -3.68 -1.83 -4.97
C LEU A 195 -4.65 -1.77 -6.14
N SER A 196 -5.07 -2.91 -6.68
CA SER A 196 -5.98 -2.98 -7.83
C SER A 196 -7.30 -2.26 -7.55
N PHE A 197 -7.85 -2.43 -6.34
CA PHE A 197 -9.07 -1.73 -5.93
C PHE A 197 -8.84 -0.21 -5.95
N MET A 198 -7.76 0.29 -5.37
CA MET A 198 -7.51 1.74 -5.32
C MET A 198 -7.19 2.34 -6.69
N THR A 199 -6.42 1.62 -7.51
CA THR A 199 -6.12 1.97 -8.90
C THR A 199 -7.39 2.06 -9.76
N MET A 200 -8.40 1.21 -9.50
CA MET A 200 -9.69 1.25 -10.20
C MET A 200 -10.45 2.57 -9.96
N PHE A 201 -10.30 3.14 -8.77
CA PHE A 201 -10.87 4.44 -8.42
C PHE A 201 -9.94 5.62 -8.75
N GLY A 202 -8.83 5.39 -9.45
CA GLY A 202 -7.86 6.42 -9.85
C GLY A 202 -7.12 7.07 -8.67
N VAL A 203 -7.09 6.41 -7.50
CA VAL A 203 -6.44 6.97 -6.32
C VAL A 203 -4.97 6.54 -6.28
N PRO A 204 -4.02 7.49 -6.20
CA PRO A 204 -2.61 7.15 -6.08
C PRO A 204 -2.34 6.56 -4.69
N VAL A 205 -1.76 5.37 -4.65
CA VAL A 205 -1.51 4.64 -3.41
C VAL A 205 -0.08 4.19 -3.35
N SER A 206 0.57 4.35 -2.20
CA SER A 206 1.95 3.91 -2.08
C SER A 206 2.04 2.39 -1.99
N THR A 207 2.59 1.81 -3.04
CA THR A 207 2.72 0.37 -3.24
C THR A 207 3.66 -0.28 -2.22
N THR A 208 4.78 0.39 -1.91
CA THR A 208 5.75 -0.06 -0.89
C THR A 208 5.14 -0.09 0.52
N HIS A 209 4.36 0.93 0.87
CA HIS A 209 3.69 0.99 2.17
C HIS A 209 2.61 -0.08 2.28
N CYS A 210 1.79 -0.26 1.24
CA CYS A 210 0.79 -1.31 1.20
C CYS A 210 1.42 -2.71 1.30
N ALA A 211 2.49 -2.98 0.55
CA ALA A 211 3.19 -4.26 0.59
C ALA A 211 3.80 -4.54 1.98
N ALA A 212 4.46 -3.56 2.59
CA ALA A 212 4.96 -3.67 3.96
C ALA A 212 3.81 -3.93 4.96
N GLY A 213 2.69 -3.20 4.78
CA GLY A 213 1.41 -3.41 5.46
C GLY A 213 0.95 -4.85 5.41
N SER A 214 0.80 -5.40 4.20
CA SER A 214 0.34 -6.77 3.99
C SER A 214 1.27 -7.80 4.61
N VAL A 215 2.59 -7.64 4.46
CA VAL A 215 3.57 -8.51 5.13
C VAL A 215 3.41 -8.46 6.65
N MET A 216 3.28 -7.27 7.25
CA MET A 216 2.99 -7.13 8.68
C MET A 216 1.69 -7.83 9.06
N GLY A 217 0.61 -7.63 8.30
CA GLY A 217 -0.70 -8.24 8.54
C GLY A 217 -0.66 -9.76 8.59
N THR A 218 0.04 -10.39 7.62
CA THR A 218 0.24 -11.85 7.66
C THR A 218 1.10 -12.30 8.84
N GLY A 219 2.07 -11.50 9.27
CA GLY A 219 2.93 -11.78 10.41
C GLY A 219 2.18 -11.75 11.74
N VAL A 220 1.33 -10.74 11.94
CA VAL A 220 0.54 -10.55 13.17
C VAL A 220 -0.39 -11.74 13.44
N THR A 221 -0.81 -12.50 12.44
CA THR A 221 -1.62 -13.73 12.65
C THR A 221 -0.93 -14.80 13.50
N ARG A 222 0.41 -14.78 13.58
CA ARG A 222 1.20 -15.67 14.45
C ARG A 222 1.52 -15.04 15.82
N GLY A 223 0.93 -13.89 16.11
CA GLY A 223 1.19 -13.10 17.31
C GLY A 223 1.96 -11.82 17.00
N VAL A 224 1.70 -10.78 17.79
CA VAL A 224 2.32 -9.44 17.67
C VAL A 224 3.85 -9.50 17.74
N GLY A 225 4.41 -10.44 18.52
CA GLY A 225 5.86 -10.66 18.63
C GLY A 225 6.53 -11.29 17.40
N ALA A 226 5.75 -11.82 16.44
CA ALA A 226 6.28 -12.39 15.19
C ALA A 226 6.74 -11.31 14.19
N VAL A 227 6.39 -10.05 14.45
CA VAL A 227 6.79 -8.89 13.64
C VAL A 227 7.98 -8.20 14.30
N ASN A 228 9.00 -7.93 13.50
CA ASN A 228 10.17 -7.17 13.91
C ASN A 228 9.87 -5.67 13.88
N TRP A 229 9.33 -5.17 14.99
CA TRP A 229 8.99 -3.75 15.16
C TRP A 229 10.17 -2.80 15.01
N ARG A 230 11.40 -3.28 15.24
CA ARG A 230 12.62 -2.49 15.00
C ARG A 230 12.77 -2.17 13.51
N THR A 231 12.61 -3.17 12.65
CA THR A 231 12.64 -2.98 11.19
C THR A 231 11.51 -2.07 10.75
N VAL A 232 10.28 -2.31 11.24
CA VAL A 232 9.11 -1.47 10.89
C VAL A 232 9.38 -0.01 11.24
N ARG A 233 9.89 0.28 12.44
CA ARG A 233 10.24 1.64 12.86
C ARG A 233 11.30 2.28 11.95
N GLN A 234 12.33 1.53 11.55
CA GLN A 234 13.34 2.02 10.61
C GLN A 234 12.73 2.36 9.24
N MET A 235 11.78 1.55 8.76
CA MET A 235 11.09 1.80 7.49
C MET A 235 10.24 3.06 7.56
N VAL A 236 9.43 3.22 8.61
CA VAL A 236 8.62 4.43 8.83
C VAL A 236 9.50 5.67 8.92
N THR A 237 10.63 5.59 9.64
CA THR A 237 11.58 6.70 9.74
C THR A 237 12.16 7.04 8.37
N ALA A 238 12.55 6.04 7.57
CA ALA A 238 13.04 6.26 6.22
C ALA A 238 11.97 6.91 5.32
N TRP A 239 10.72 6.44 5.37
CA TRP A 239 9.62 7.00 4.59
C TRP A 239 9.38 8.48 4.88
N VAL A 240 9.40 8.87 6.16
CA VAL A 240 9.25 10.28 6.56
C VAL A 240 10.42 11.13 6.08
N ILE A 241 11.67 10.62 6.17
CA ILE A 241 12.87 11.35 5.75
C ILE A 241 12.98 11.46 4.22
N THR A 242 12.48 10.48 3.47
CA THR A 242 12.61 10.50 2.01
C THR A 242 11.85 11.65 1.35
N ILE A 243 10.72 12.10 1.92
CA ILE A 243 9.91 13.20 1.38
C ILE A 243 10.68 14.55 1.38
N PRO A 244 11.19 15.05 2.52
CA PRO A 244 11.94 16.30 2.54
C PRO A 244 13.24 16.19 1.74
N CYS A 245 13.94 15.05 1.79
CA CYS A 245 15.15 14.85 0.99
C CYS A 245 14.85 14.95 -0.51
N ALA A 246 13.78 14.32 -0.99
CA ALA A 246 13.36 14.43 -2.39
C ALA A 246 13.01 15.88 -2.77
N GLY A 247 12.31 16.59 -1.88
CA GLY A 247 12.00 18.01 -2.07
C GLY A 247 13.24 18.90 -2.20
N VAL A 248 14.23 18.70 -1.32
CA VAL A 248 15.51 19.44 -1.36
C VAL A 248 16.27 19.14 -2.64
N VAL A 249 16.39 17.87 -3.03
CA VAL A 249 17.08 17.49 -4.27
C VAL A 249 16.38 18.07 -5.49
N SER A 250 15.05 18.02 -5.54
CA SER A 250 14.27 18.62 -6.62
C SER A 250 14.43 20.14 -6.69
N PHE A 251 14.46 20.81 -5.54
CA PHE A 251 14.66 22.26 -5.47
C PHE A 251 16.06 22.66 -5.97
N VAL A 252 17.10 21.94 -5.53
CA VAL A 252 18.47 22.17 -6.00
C VAL A 252 18.59 21.93 -7.51
N ALA A 253 17.99 20.87 -8.02
CA ALA A 253 17.98 20.59 -9.46
C ALA A 253 17.29 21.73 -10.25
N TYR A 254 16.17 22.25 -9.75
CA TYR A 254 15.50 23.40 -10.35
C TYR A 254 16.37 24.65 -10.36
N LEU A 255 17.07 24.96 -9.26
CA LEU A 255 18.00 26.09 -9.20
C LEU A 255 19.15 25.96 -10.21
N LEU A 256 19.68 24.75 -10.39
CA LEU A 256 20.73 24.50 -11.38
C LEU A 256 20.22 24.68 -12.81
N ILE A 257 19.04 24.15 -13.11
CA ILE A 257 18.43 24.28 -14.45
C ILE A 257 18.08 25.74 -14.74
N SER A 258 17.47 26.47 -13.80
CA SER A 258 17.16 27.90 -13.98
C SER A 258 18.41 28.74 -14.21
N LEU A 259 19.50 28.46 -13.49
CA LEU A 259 20.77 29.14 -13.70
C LEU A 259 21.37 28.87 -15.09
N ILE A 260 21.28 27.64 -15.60
CA ILE A 260 21.84 27.25 -16.91
C ILE A 260 21.01 27.84 -18.07
N PHE A 261 19.68 27.81 -17.95
CA PHE A 261 18.78 28.18 -19.04
C PHE A 261 18.19 29.60 -18.91
N GLY A 262 18.53 30.34 -17.85
CA GLY A 262 18.05 31.70 -17.62
C GLY A 262 16.54 31.81 -17.40
N LEU A 263 15.94 30.80 -16.77
CA LEU A 263 14.51 30.74 -16.39
C LEU A 263 14.25 31.49 -15.08
#